data_AF-A0A2H1CWV4-F1
#
_entry.id   AF-A0A2H1CWV4-F1
#
_cell.length_a   1.000
_cell.length_b   1.000
_cell.length_c   1.000
_cell.angle_alpha   90.00
_cell.angle_beta   90.00
_cell.angle_gamma   90.00
#
_symmetry.space_group_name_H-M   'P 1'
#
loop_
_entity.id
_entity.type
_entity.pdbx_description
1 polymer ?
#
loop_
_entity_poly.entity_id
_entity_poly.type
_entity_poly.pdbx_seq_one_letter_code
_entity_poly.pdbx_strand_id
1 'polypeptide(L)'
;MQTVCVYMPYGLLSSAAYSLWKQIRLLSNASTGPAPILGASADSVAKLHTFDVNNEPDEAGPICAICVRSYEIGETCATLPCFHIFHAQCIREWLLKQATCPICRRSIDSSRSS
;
A
#
# COMPACT_ATOMS: atom_id res chain seq x y z
N MET A 1 -33.22 -20.44 -16.00
CA MET A 1 -32.96 -19.26 -15.15
C MET A 1 -33.59 -19.55 -13.78
N GLN A 2 -32.97 -20.27 -12.83
CA GLN A 2 -31.73 -19.96 -12.08
C GLN A 2 -31.77 -18.51 -11.54
N THR A 3 -31.73 -18.20 -10.24
CA THR A 3 -31.20 -18.94 -9.09
C THR A 3 -31.79 -18.38 -7.79
N VAL A 4 -32.37 -19.25 -6.97
CA VAL A 4 -32.77 -18.97 -5.58
C VAL A 4 -31.63 -19.35 -4.64
N CYS A 5 -31.35 -18.50 -3.67
CA CYS A 5 -30.64 -18.89 -2.45
C CYS A 5 -31.47 -19.96 -1.73
N VAL A 6 -31.08 -21.23 -1.83
CA VAL A 6 -31.40 -22.23 -0.80
C VAL A 6 -30.28 -23.27 -0.72
N TYR A 7 -29.71 -23.35 0.47
CA TYR A 7 -29.37 -24.60 1.15
C TYR A 7 -28.15 -25.39 0.64
N MET A 8 -27.11 -25.41 1.47
CA MET A 8 -26.16 -26.52 1.52
C MET A 8 -26.90 -27.80 1.93
N PRO A 9 -26.92 -28.86 1.10
CA PRO A 9 -27.36 -30.16 1.55
C PRO A 9 -26.17 -30.93 2.12
N TYR A 10 -26.32 -31.32 3.38
CA TYR A 10 -25.98 -32.63 3.94
C TYR A 10 -24.77 -33.37 3.35
N GLY A 11 -23.78 -33.58 4.21
CA GLY A 11 -22.76 -34.59 3.95
C GLY A 11 -23.37 -35.99 3.77
N LEU A 12 -22.75 -36.77 2.86
CA LEU A 12 -22.27 -38.13 3.10
C LEU A 12 -21.72 -38.77 1.80
N LEU A 13 -20.66 -39.57 1.97
CA LEU A 13 -20.02 -40.52 1.05
C LEU A 13 -19.02 -40.00 -0.01
N SER A 14 -17.75 -39.86 0.38
CA SER A 14 -16.76 -40.94 0.19
C SER A 14 -15.37 -40.47 0.67
N SER A 15 -14.76 -41.20 1.61
CA SER A 15 -13.44 -40.92 2.20
C SER A 15 -12.30 -40.86 1.17
N ALA A 16 -12.55 -41.35 -0.05
CA ALA A 16 -11.62 -41.30 -1.16
C ALA A 16 -11.58 -39.91 -1.85
N ALA A 17 -12.68 -39.16 -1.89
CA ALA A 17 -12.73 -37.87 -2.58
C ALA A 17 -12.02 -36.75 -1.79
N TYR A 18 -12.09 -36.77 -0.45
CA TYR A 18 -11.37 -35.83 0.39
C TYR A 18 -9.84 -36.06 0.34
N SER A 19 -9.41 -37.32 0.23
CA SER A 19 -7.99 -37.69 0.16
C SER A 19 -7.36 -37.33 -1.19
N LEU A 20 -8.13 -37.40 -2.28
CA LEU A 20 -7.72 -36.92 -3.60
C LEU A 20 -7.72 -35.38 -3.71
N TRP A 21 -8.66 -34.68 -3.06
CA TRP A 21 -8.62 -33.20 -3.01
C TRP A 21 -7.43 -32.68 -2.18
N LYS A 22 -7.04 -33.38 -1.10
CA LYS A 22 -5.87 -33.03 -0.29
C LYS A 22 -4.54 -33.22 -1.04
N GLN A 23 -4.45 -34.21 -1.93
CA GLN A 23 -3.26 -34.45 -2.76
C GLN A 23 -3.13 -33.46 -3.93
N ILE A 24 -4.25 -33.00 -4.51
CA ILE A 24 -4.24 -32.01 -5.60
C ILE A 24 -3.74 -30.63 -5.11
N ARG A 25 -3.99 -30.25 -3.84
CA ARG A 25 -3.53 -28.95 -3.28
C ARG A 25 -2.03 -28.87 -2.97
N LEU A 26 -1.30 -29.99 -3.02
CA LEU A 26 0.14 -30.06 -2.70
C LEU A 26 1.03 -30.26 -3.92
N LEU A 27 0.44 -30.45 -5.11
CA LEU A 27 1.18 -30.62 -6.37
C LEU A 27 1.05 -29.43 -7.32
N SER A 28 0.53 -28.28 -6.85
CA SER A 28 0.73 -26.99 -7.53
C SER A 28 2.01 -26.34 -7.03
N ASN A 29 3.12 -27.01 -7.35
CA ASN A 29 4.38 -26.43 -7.78
C ASN A 29 4.71 -25.01 -7.30
N ALA A 30 5.64 -24.96 -6.34
CA ALA A 30 6.75 -24.01 -6.23
C ALA A 30 6.48 -22.50 -6.49
N SER A 31 6.71 -21.73 -5.43
CA SER A 31 7.36 -20.42 -5.50
C SER A 31 6.63 -19.34 -6.30
N THR A 32 5.60 -18.76 -5.70
CA THR A 32 5.36 -17.31 -5.76
C THR A 32 4.38 -16.99 -4.63
N GLY A 33 4.91 -16.78 -3.42
CA GLY A 33 4.27 -15.79 -2.55
C GLY A 33 4.17 -14.47 -3.34
N PRO A 34 3.23 -13.55 -3.03
CA PRO A 34 3.26 -12.23 -3.65
C PRO A 34 4.68 -11.71 -3.50
N ALA A 35 5.31 -11.33 -4.61
CA ALA A 35 6.63 -10.73 -4.59
C ALA A 35 6.64 -9.67 -3.47
N PRO A 36 7.70 -9.57 -2.65
CA PRO A 36 7.82 -8.43 -1.76
C PRO A 36 7.61 -7.20 -2.63
N ILE A 37 6.61 -6.39 -2.28
CA ILE A 37 6.32 -5.16 -2.99
C ILE A 37 7.58 -4.33 -2.79
N LEU A 38 8.48 -4.38 -3.78
CA LEU A 38 9.71 -3.61 -3.77
C LEU A 38 9.25 -2.17 -3.89
N GLY A 39 9.11 -1.52 -2.74
CA GLY A 39 8.92 -0.09 -2.67
C GLY A 39 10.12 0.62 -3.28
N ALA A 40 10.08 1.94 -3.24
CA ALA A 40 11.23 2.75 -3.64
C ALA A 40 12.45 2.35 -2.80
N SER A 41 13.64 2.32 -3.42
CA SER A 41 14.87 2.17 -2.65
C SER A 41 14.98 3.31 -1.64
N ALA A 42 15.54 3.02 -0.47
CA ALA A 42 15.68 3.99 0.61
C ALA A 42 16.39 5.27 0.13
N ASP A 43 17.31 5.13 -0.83
CA ASP A 43 18.05 6.22 -1.47
C ASP A 43 17.16 7.17 -2.27
N SER A 44 16.16 6.65 -2.99
CA SER A 44 15.20 7.47 -3.73
C SER A 44 14.28 8.25 -2.79
N VAL A 45 13.94 7.67 -1.64
CA VAL A 45 13.10 8.31 -0.63
C VAL A 45 13.84 9.43 0.10
N ALA A 46 15.15 9.27 0.34
CA ALA A 46 15.98 10.28 0.97
C ALA A 46 16.18 11.54 0.10
N LYS A 47 15.88 11.46 -1.21
CA LYS A 47 16.07 12.57 -2.17
C LYS A 47 14.85 13.49 -2.28
N LEU A 48 13.80 13.26 -1.50
CA LEU A 48 12.64 14.13 -1.48
C LEU A 48 12.98 15.48 -0.82
N HIS A 49 12.32 16.54 -1.29
CA HIS A 49 12.44 17.84 -0.67
C HIS A 49 11.74 17.82 0.69
N THR A 50 12.52 17.90 1.76
CA THR A 50 12.01 18.03 3.13
C THR A 50 12.07 19.47 3.60
N PHE A 51 11.08 19.88 4.39
CA PHE A 51 11.02 21.18 5.02
C PHE A 51 10.40 21.06 6.41
N ASP A 52 10.82 21.92 7.33
CA ASP A 52 10.28 22.05 8.66
C ASP A 52 9.05 22.97 8.70
N VAL A 53 8.05 22.58 9.49
CA VAL A 53 6.85 23.38 9.71
C VAL A 53 7.17 24.46 10.73
N ASN A 54 7.21 25.71 10.27
CA ASN A 54 7.55 26.88 11.09
C ASN A 54 6.34 27.72 11.51
N ASN A 55 5.13 27.36 11.07
CA ASN A 55 3.92 28.13 11.33
C ASN A 55 2.85 27.23 11.94
N GLU A 56 2.02 27.80 12.82
CA GLU A 56 0.84 27.11 13.31
C GLU A 56 -0.08 26.80 12.12
N PRO A 57 -0.60 25.58 12.02
CA PRO A 57 -1.57 25.25 11.00
C PRO A 57 -2.81 26.11 11.21
N ASP A 58 -3.28 26.76 10.15
CA ASP A 58 -4.59 27.42 10.15
C ASP A 58 -5.69 26.39 10.47
N GLU A 59 -6.84 26.79 11.03
CA GLU A 59 -7.95 25.86 11.34
C GLU A 59 -8.47 25.12 10.09
N ALA A 60 -8.21 25.66 8.89
CA ALA A 60 -8.45 25.01 7.60
C ALA A 60 -7.16 24.51 6.89
N GLY A 61 -6.10 24.27 7.65
CA GLY A 61 -4.79 23.87 7.14
C GLY A 61 -4.77 22.49 6.45
N PRO A 62 -3.77 22.20 5.61
CA PRO A 62 -3.63 20.90 4.97
C PRO A 62 -3.42 19.81 6.04
N ILE A 63 -3.96 18.62 5.80
CA ILE A 63 -3.77 17.45 6.66
C ILE A 63 -2.95 16.39 5.93
N CYS A 64 -2.16 15.63 6.68
CA CYS A 64 -1.44 14.49 6.11
C CYS A 64 -2.42 13.36 5.78
N ALA A 65 -2.58 13.00 4.50
CA ALA A 65 -3.54 11.96 4.09
C ALA A 65 -3.16 10.52 4.53
N ILE A 66 -1.96 10.33 5.09
CA ILE A 66 -1.48 9.02 5.56
C ILE A 66 -1.87 8.77 7.02
N CYS A 67 -1.64 9.75 7.90
CA CYS A 67 -1.97 9.64 9.33
C CYS A 67 -3.25 10.41 9.73
N VAL A 68 -3.80 11.20 8.81
CA VAL A 68 -5.02 12.02 9.01
C VAL A 68 -4.86 13.00 10.18
N ARG A 69 -3.66 13.58 10.32
CA ARG A 69 -3.32 14.58 11.33
C ARG A 69 -2.91 15.89 10.68
N SER A 70 -3.16 16.98 11.40
CA SER A 70 -2.64 18.31 11.12
C SER A 70 -1.12 18.31 11.28
N TYR A 71 -0.46 19.25 10.60
CA TYR A 71 0.98 19.47 10.74
C TYR A 71 1.27 20.33 11.98
N GLU A 72 2.17 19.88 12.84
CA GLU A 72 2.58 20.63 14.04
C GLU A 72 3.91 21.36 13.83
N ILE A 73 4.12 22.47 14.54
CA ILE A 73 5.38 23.22 14.48
C ILE A 73 6.54 22.31 14.92
N GLY A 74 7.62 22.35 14.13
CA GLY A 74 8.81 21.54 14.38
C GLY A 74 8.74 20.13 13.77
N GLU A 75 7.60 19.73 13.20
CA GLU A 75 7.55 18.51 12.40
C GLU A 75 8.21 18.69 11.04
N THR A 76 8.82 17.62 10.54
CA THR A 76 9.41 17.59 9.20
C THR A 76 8.40 17.05 8.19
N CYS A 77 8.09 17.86 7.19
CA CYS A 77 7.28 17.48 6.06
C CYS A 77 8.16 17.20 4.84
N ALA A 78 7.64 16.42 3.89
CA ALA A 78 8.26 16.20 2.61
C ALA A 78 7.26 16.43 1.48
N THR A 79 7.74 17.06 0.42
CA THR A 79 6.98 17.34 -0.79
C THR A 79 7.39 16.37 -1.89
N LEU A 80 6.42 15.69 -2.49
CA LEU A 80 6.65 14.85 -3.66
C LEU A 80 6.81 15.69 -4.93
N PRO A 81 7.40 15.15 -6.02
CA PRO A 81 7.48 15.84 -7.32
C PRO A 81 6.11 16.16 -7.94
N CYS A 82 5.03 15.57 -7.41
CA CYS A 82 3.65 15.89 -7.76
C CYS A 82 3.03 16.99 -6.88
N PHE A 83 3.82 17.72 -6.10
CA PHE A 83 3.43 18.83 -5.21
C PHE A 83 2.53 18.47 -4.03
N HIS A 84 2.33 17.19 -3.74
CA HIS A 84 1.62 16.75 -2.53
C HIS A 84 2.58 16.69 -1.33
N ILE A 85 2.10 17.19 -0.20
CA ILE A 85 2.84 17.33 1.07
C ILE A 85 2.35 16.26 2.05
N PHE A 86 3.30 15.65 2.77
CA PHE A 86 3.06 14.68 3.83
C PHE A 86 4.13 14.82 4.92
N HIS A 87 3.91 14.23 6.10
CA HIS A 87 5.01 14.07 7.05
C HIS A 87 6.14 13.24 6.43
N ALA A 88 7.38 13.66 6.63
CA ALA A 88 8.56 12.99 6.10
C ALA A 88 8.63 11.53 6.56
N GLN A 89 8.24 11.24 7.80
CA GLN A 89 8.14 9.88 8.31
C GLN A 89 7.04 9.07 7.63
N CYS A 90 5.82 9.60 7.57
CA CYS A 90 4.67 8.89 7.00
C CYS A 90 4.91 8.53 5.53
N ILE A 91 5.42 9.47 4.75
CA ILE A 91 5.69 9.24 3.34
C ILE A 91 6.88 8.30 3.14
N ARG A 92 7.88 8.33 4.01
CA ARG A 92 9.00 7.37 3.96
C ARG A 92 8.52 5.94 4.14
N GLU A 93 7.69 5.69 5.15
CA GLU A 93 7.10 4.37 5.39
C GLU A 93 6.17 3.92 4.25
N TRP A 94 5.42 4.84 3.68
CA TRP A 94 4.59 4.57 2.50
C TRP A 94 5.45 4.16 1.30
N LEU A 95 6.50 4.92 1.00
CA LEU A 95 7.36 4.70 -0.16
C LEU A 95 8.19 3.42 -0.07
N LEU A 96 8.53 2.97 1.15
CA LEU A 96 9.13 1.65 1.39
C LEU A 96 8.20 0.49 0.98
N LYS A 97 6.88 0.71 1.00
CA LYS A 97 5.89 -0.28 0.56
C LYS A 97 5.48 -0.07 -0.89
N GLN A 98 5.27 1.18 -1.30
CA GLN A 98 4.77 1.56 -2.62
C GLN A 98 5.39 2.89 -3.07
N ALA A 99 6.14 2.87 -4.16
CA ALA A 99 6.79 4.05 -4.76
C ALA A 99 5.82 5.03 -5.47
N THR A 100 4.62 5.24 -4.94
CA THR A 100 3.58 6.08 -5.59
C THR A 100 2.98 7.08 -4.62
N CYS A 101 2.46 8.20 -5.14
CA CYS A 101 1.74 9.18 -4.33
C CYS A 101 0.39 8.62 -3.87
N PRO A 102 0.02 8.69 -2.58
CA PRO A 102 -1.27 8.20 -2.09
C PRO A 102 -2.47 9.04 -2.57
N ILE A 103 -2.25 10.28 -3.02
CA ILE A 103 -3.31 11.17 -3.51
C ILE A 103 -3.54 10.99 -5.01
N CYS A 104 -2.49 11.14 -5.83
CA CYS A 104 -2.62 11.14 -7.30
C CYS A 104 -2.10 9.87 -7.98
N ARG A 105 -1.59 8.89 -7.22
CA ARG A 105 -1.02 7.63 -7.73
C ARG A 105 0.14 7.77 -8.71
N ARG A 106 0.74 8.96 -8.80
CA ARG A 106 1.94 9.21 -9.63
C ARG A 106 3.14 8.51 -9.00
N SER A 107 3.93 7.80 -9.82
CA SER A 107 5.20 7.24 -9.36
C SER A 107 6.18 8.36 -9.00
N ILE A 108 6.95 8.15 -7.94
CA ILE A 108 8.03 9.06 -7.53
C ILE A 108 9.36 8.74 -8.24
N ASP A 109 9.43 7.66 -9.03
CA ASP A 109 10.57 7.39 -9.90
C ASP A 109 10.55 8.33 -11.11
N SER A 110 11.11 9.53 -10.96
CA SER A 110 11.35 10.43 -12.10
C SER A 110 12.68 10.10 -12.79
N SER A 111 12.97 8.81 -13.04
CA SER A 111 14.07 8.34 -13.89
C SER A 111 13.59 7.65 -15.17
N ARG A 112 12.33 7.86 -15.56
CA ARG A 112 11.81 7.50 -16.88
C ARG A 112 11.03 8.64 -17.51
N SER A 113 11.60 9.84 -17.46
CA SER A 113 11.28 10.88 -18.44
C SER A 113 11.87 10.40 -19.78
N SER A 114 11.03 9.85 -20.65
CA SER A 114 11.38 9.49 -22.03
C SER A 114 11.70 10.74 -22.85
#